data_AF-A0AB39XRF1-F1
#
_entry.id   AF-A0AB39XRF1-F1
#
_cell.length_a   1.000
_cell.length_b   1.000
_cell.length_c   1.000
_cell.angle_alpha   90.00
_cell.angle_beta   90.00
_cell.angle_gamma   90.00
#
_symmetry.space_group_name_H-M   'P 1'
#
loop_
_entity.id
_entity.type
_entity.pdbx_description
1 polymer ?
#
loop_
_entity_poly.entity_id
_entity_poly.type
_entity_poly.pdbx_seq_one_letter_code
_entity_poly.pdbx_strand_id
1 'polypeptide(L)'
;MLKDGTYRAWFKTPTGQGTGIAHVADGVIWGCDGVMTYSGTVEVSGERFTATLLTKRHTDQLPTVFGTDDELKLTLEGTCSGKIAQYTATAEQFPGVLLEGTLIYNEEQPPAPAAQQPAPKFDPSKLPKLPKRSR
;
A
#
# COMPACT_ATOMS: atom_id res chain seq x y z
N MET A 1 9.18 -15.24 -7.65
CA MET A 1 9.65 -14.82 -6.31
C MET A 1 9.32 -13.37 -6.07
N LEU A 2 8.98 -13.02 -4.83
CA LEU A 2 8.76 -11.63 -4.41
C LEU A 2 10.11 -10.89 -4.48
N LYS A 3 10.15 -9.76 -5.17
CA LYS A 3 11.37 -8.97 -5.39
C LYS A 3 11.40 -7.74 -4.50
N ASP A 4 12.58 -7.20 -4.28
CA ASP A 4 12.72 -5.87 -3.72
C ASP A 4 12.11 -4.83 -4.68
N GLY A 5 11.44 -3.83 -4.11
CA GLY A 5 10.81 -2.75 -4.84
C GLY A 5 9.46 -2.34 -4.27
N THR A 6 8.71 -1.57 -5.06
CA THR A 6 7.42 -1.00 -4.67
C THR A 6 6.28 -1.78 -5.27
N TYR A 7 5.22 -1.98 -4.50
CA TYR A 7 4.04 -2.74 -4.87
C TYR A 7 2.80 -1.92 -4.60
N ARG A 8 1.82 -2.03 -5.52
CA ARG A 8 0.44 -1.65 -5.23
C ARG A 8 -0.22 -2.82 -4.51
N ALA A 9 -0.84 -2.55 -3.38
CA ALA A 9 -1.57 -3.54 -2.61
C ALA A 9 -3.07 -3.35 -2.83
N TRP A 10 -3.78 -4.45 -3.04
CA TRP A 10 -5.23 -4.54 -2.88
C TRP A 10 -5.52 -5.68 -1.93
N PHE A 11 -6.47 -5.49 -1.01
CA PHE A 11 -6.79 -6.49 -0.01
C PHE A 11 -8.26 -6.43 0.39
N LYS A 12 -8.80 -7.55 0.85
CA LYS A 12 -10.17 -7.66 1.34
C LYS A 12 -10.28 -8.60 2.54
N THR A 13 -11.29 -8.33 3.35
CA THR A 13 -11.86 -9.22 4.37
C THR A 13 -13.32 -9.48 3.97
N PRO A 14 -14.07 -10.34 4.69
CA PRO A 14 -15.49 -10.53 4.41
C PRO A 14 -16.34 -9.26 4.54
N THR A 15 -15.88 -8.26 5.30
CA THR A 15 -16.63 -7.05 5.65
C THR A 15 -16.16 -5.81 4.89
N GLY A 16 -15.03 -5.85 4.17
CA GLY A 16 -14.51 -4.68 3.48
C GLY A 16 -13.32 -4.97 2.57
N GLN A 17 -12.89 -3.95 1.83
CA GLN A 17 -11.71 -4.00 0.98
C GLN A 17 -10.96 -2.66 1.02
N GLY A 18 -9.68 -2.69 0.68
CA GLY A 18 -8.81 -1.52 0.68
C GLY A 18 -7.70 -1.63 -0.35
N THR A 19 -6.99 -0.52 -0.50
CA THR A 19 -5.79 -0.43 -1.34
C THR A 19 -4.69 0.30 -0.59
N GLY A 20 -3.45 0.00 -0.91
CA GLY A 20 -2.28 0.61 -0.28
C GLY A 20 -1.03 0.48 -1.13
N ILE A 21 0.10 0.86 -0.55
CA ILE A 21 1.42 0.75 -1.16
C ILE A 21 2.32 -0.01 -0.19
N ALA A 22 2.99 -1.06 -0.67
CA ALA A 22 4.00 -1.79 0.09
C ALA A 22 5.37 -1.67 -0.59
N HIS A 23 6.42 -1.63 0.22
CA HIS A 23 7.81 -1.64 -0.20
C HIS A 23 8.46 -2.88 0.42
N VAL A 24 9.27 -3.56 -0.37
CA VAL A 24 10.09 -4.69 0.07
C VAL A 24 11.54 -4.35 -0.21
N ALA A 25 12.42 -4.46 0.78
CA ALA A 25 13.86 -4.41 0.59
C ALA A 25 14.56 -5.15 1.72
N ASP A 26 15.61 -5.90 1.40
CA ASP A 26 16.51 -6.50 2.39
C ASP A 26 15.78 -7.33 3.48
N GLY A 27 14.73 -8.06 3.09
CA GLY A 27 13.93 -8.88 4.02
C GLY A 27 12.98 -8.09 4.93
N VAL A 28 12.82 -6.80 4.68
CA VAL A 28 11.89 -5.91 5.38
C VAL A 28 10.76 -5.53 4.44
N ILE A 29 9.55 -5.40 4.99
CA ILE A 29 8.37 -4.94 4.27
C ILE A 29 7.70 -3.80 5.05
N TRP A 30 7.34 -2.72 4.36
CA TRP A 30 6.67 -1.57 4.99
C TRP A 30 5.80 -0.81 4.01
N GLY A 31 4.92 0.06 4.51
CA GLY A 31 4.07 0.90 3.66
C GLY A 31 2.90 1.54 4.38
N CYS A 32 1.92 2.02 3.61
CA CYS A 32 0.71 2.62 4.17
C CYS A 32 -0.50 2.57 3.24
N ASP A 33 -1.68 2.62 3.83
CA ASP A 33 -2.94 2.96 3.16
C ASP A 33 -3.50 4.27 3.75
N GLY A 34 -4.73 4.61 3.40
CA GLY A 34 -5.37 5.84 3.89
C GLY A 34 -5.62 5.90 5.41
N VAL A 35 -5.49 4.78 6.13
CA VAL A 35 -5.86 4.64 7.55
C VAL A 35 -4.70 4.10 8.40
N MET A 36 -3.93 3.16 7.86
CA MET A 36 -2.92 2.38 8.55
C MET A 36 -1.54 2.49 7.89
N THR A 37 -0.51 2.48 8.72
CA THR A 37 0.87 2.16 8.33
C THR A 37 1.15 0.70 8.62
N TYR A 38 2.09 0.10 7.91
CA TYR A 38 2.52 -1.28 8.09
C TYR A 38 4.04 -1.37 8.04
N SER A 39 4.61 -2.24 8.88
CA SER A 39 6.04 -2.52 8.91
C SER A 39 6.29 -3.91 9.46
N GLY A 40 7.32 -4.60 8.96
CA GLY A 40 7.57 -5.98 9.37
C GLY A 40 8.70 -6.64 8.59
N THR A 41 8.80 -7.95 8.76
CA THR A 41 9.80 -8.79 8.10
C THR A 41 9.13 -9.69 7.07
N VAL A 42 9.88 -10.02 6.02
CA VAL A 42 9.45 -10.93 4.96
C VAL A 42 10.56 -11.91 4.64
N GLU A 43 10.20 -13.17 4.53
CA GLU A 43 11.09 -14.25 4.13
C GLU A 43 10.61 -14.81 2.78
N VAL A 44 11.52 -14.89 1.81
CA VAL A 44 11.20 -15.35 0.45
C VAL A 44 11.90 -16.68 0.19
N SER A 45 11.14 -17.70 -0.20
CA SER A 45 11.63 -19.03 -0.53
C SER A 45 11.07 -19.45 -1.89
N GLY A 46 11.85 -19.19 -2.95
CA GLY A 46 11.44 -19.43 -4.32
C GLY A 46 10.19 -18.62 -4.68
N GLU A 47 9.11 -19.29 -5.06
CA GLU A 47 7.83 -18.62 -5.35
C GLU A 47 7.00 -18.31 -4.13
N ARG A 48 7.32 -18.86 -2.96
CA ARG A 48 6.59 -18.64 -1.71
C ARG A 48 7.22 -17.51 -0.90
N PHE A 49 6.41 -16.85 -0.10
CA PHE A 49 6.89 -15.92 0.91
C PHE A 49 6.02 -15.98 2.15
N THR A 50 6.61 -15.66 3.30
CA THR A 50 5.93 -15.43 4.57
C THR A 50 6.29 -14.05 5.07
N ALA A 51 5.38 -13.40 5.80
CA ALA A 51 5.67 -12.12 6.42
C ALA A 51 4.96 -11.97 7.76
N THR A 52 5.56 -11.18 8.65
CA THR A 52 4.90 -10.73 9.88
C THR A 52 4.88 -9.21 9.85
N LEU A 53 3.68 -8.63 9.91
CA LEU A 53 3.47 -7.19 9.89
C LEU A 53 2.91 -6.72 11.22
N LEU A 54 3.40 -5.58 11.69
CA LEU A 54 2.71 -4.74 12.65
C LEU A 54 2.06 -3.59 11.89
N THR A 55 0.77 -3.35 12.13
CA THR A 55 0.07 -2.17 11.60
C THR A 55 -0.14 -1.15 12.70
N LYS A 56 -0.15 0.13 12.33
CA LYS A 56 -0.48 1.23 13.24
C LYS A 56 -1.34 2.27 12.57
N ARG A 57 -2.42 2.66 13.24
CA ARG A 57 -3.35 3.70 12.78
C ARG A 57 -2.67 5.06 12.73
N HIS A 58 -2.92 5.79 11.66
CA HIS A 58 -2.50 7.20 11.51
C HIS A 58 -3.67 8.15 11.18
N THR A 59 -4.81 7.61 10.75
CA THR A 59 -6.04 8.39 10.54
C THR A 59 -7.14 7.93 11.49
N ASP A 60 -7.67 8.87 12.26
CA ASP A 60 -8.79 8.65 13.18
C ASP A 60 -10.12 8.58 12.41
N GLN A 61 -11.16 8.01 13.06
CA GLN A 61 -12.56 8.00 12.62
C GLN A 61 -12.89 7.18 11.36
N LEU A 62 -11.90 6.80 10.54
CA LEU A 62 -12.11 5.89 9.41
C LEU A 62 -11.93 4.43 9.85
N PRO A 63 -12.88 3.53 9.56
CA PRO A 63 -12.71 2.12 9.86
C PRO A 63 -11.63 1.51 8.94
N THR A 64 -10.97 0.47 9.43
CA THR A 64 -10.09 -0.40 8.67
C THR A 64 -10.87 -1.61 8.18
N VAL A 65 -10.27 -2.46 7.34
CA VAL A 65 -10.87 -3.74 6.92
C VAL A 65 -11.06 -4.73 8.08
N PHE A 66 -10.45 -4.47 9.24
CA PHE A 66 -10.65 -5.22 10.49
C PHE A 66 -11.52 -4.45 11.51
N GLY A 67 -12.04 -3.27 11.19
CA GLY A 67 -12.83 -2.45 12.12
C GLY A 67 -12.04 -1.29 12.73
N THR A 68 -12.15 -1.07 14.03
CA THR A 68 -11.69 0.18 14.70
C THR A 68 -10.37 0.06 15.45
N ASP A 69 -9.68 -1.08 15.42
CA ASP A 69 -8.42 -1.26 16.14
C ASP A 69 -7.33 -0.29 15.69
N ASP A 70 -6.45 0.02 16.64
CA ASP A 70 -5.34 0.95 16.45
C ASP A 70 -4.06 0.25 16.01
N GLU A 71 -3.85 -1.00 16.44
CA GLU A 71 -2.68 -1.81 16.11
C GLU A 71 -3.09 -3.26 15.86
N LEU A 72 -2.55 -3.86 14.79
CA LEU A 72 -2.80 -5.25 14.42
C LEU A 72 -1.47 -5.96 14.18
N LYS A 73 -1.39 -7.23 14.57
CA LYS A 73 -0.28 -8.10 14.20
C LYS A 73 -0.78 -9.11 13.19
N LEU A 74 -0.27 -9.00 11.96
CA LEU A 74 -0.66 -9.83 10.84
C LEU A 74 0.43 -10.86 10.53
N THR A 75 0.02 -12.10 10.31
CA THR A 75 0.86 -13.16 9.74
C THR A 75 0.37 -13.48 8.35
N LEU A 76 1.27 -13.39 7.37
CA LEU A 76 0.97 -13.54 5.95
C LEU A 76 1.68 -14.75 5.37
N GLU A 77 1.00 -15.46 4.48
CA GLU A 77 1.59 -16.49 3.62
C GLU A 77 1.10 -16.27 2.19
N GLY A 78 2.02 -16.37 1.23
CA GLY A 78 1.68 -16.10 -0.16
C GLY A 78 2.60 -16.71 -1.18
N THR A 79 2.21 -16.54 -2.44
CA THR A 79 2.97 -16.94 -3.62
C THR A 79 3.13 -15.78 -4.58
N CYS A 80 4.24 -15.74 -5.31
CA CYS A 80 4.56 -14.69 -6.26
C CYS A 80 4.94 -15.25 -7.62
N SER A 81 4.05 -15.06 -8.59
CA SER A 81 4.22 -15.43 -9.99
C SER A 81 4.43 -14.18 -10.84
N GLY A 82 5.63 -14.04 -11.40
CA GLY A 82 6.01 -12.87 -12.19
C GLY A 82 5.93 -11.57 -11.38
N LYS A 83 4.99 -10.68 -11.75
CA LYS A 83 4.78 -9.35 -11.15
C LYS A 83 3.65 -9.31 -10.12
N ILE A 84 2.93 -10.43 -9.95
CA ILE A 84 1.75 -10.50 -9.10
C ILE A 84 2.03 -11.48 -7.98
N ALA A 85 1.90 -11.00 -6.74
CA ALA A 85 1.90 -11.84 -5.56
C ALA A 85 0.49 -11.92 -4.98
N GLN A 86 0.07 -13.09 -4.57
CA GLN A 86 -1.19 -13.34 -3.88
C GLN A 86 -0.87 -13.87 -2.49
N TYR A 87 -1.62 -13.43 -1.49
CA TYR A 87 -1.40 -13.85 -0.12
C TYR A 87 -2.69 -13.92 0.65
N THR A 88 -2.66 -14.71 1.72
CA THR A 88 -3.62 -14.66 2.79
C THR A 88 -2.95 -14.14 4.05
N ALA A 89 -3.73 -13.53 4.93
CA ALA A 89 -3.26 -13.04 6.22
C ALA A 89 -4.29 -13.31 7.32
N THR A 90 -3.79 -13.53 8.53
CA THR A 90 -4.60 -13.57 9.75
C THR A 90 -4.10 -12.51 10.72
N ALA A 91 -5.02 -11.95 11.51
CA ALA A 91 -4.71 -11.02 12.60
C ALA A 91 -4.87 -11.73 13.94
N GLU A 92 -3.90 -11.64 14.84
CA GLU A 92 -4.02 -12.22 16.18
C GLU A 92 -5.23 -11.66 16.96
N GLN A 93 -5.53 -10.38 16.75
CA GLN A 93 -6.65 -9.65 17.36
C GLN A 93 -8.02 -10.07 16.80
N PHE A 94 -8.06 -10.67 15.60
CA PHE A 94 -9.29 -11.10 14.93
C PHE A 94 -9.24 -12.56 14.50
N PRO A 95 -9.28 -13.51 15.46
CA PRO A 95 -9.27 -14.93 15.15
C PRO A 95 -10.40 -15.31 14.20
N GLY A 96 -10.08 -16.07 13.15
CA GLY A 96 -11.05 -16.55 12.16
C GLY A 96 -11.39 -15.56 11.04
N VAL A 97 -10.88 -14.32 11.08
CA VAL A 97 -11.00 -13.39 9.96
C VAL A 97 -9.82 -13.56 9.02
N LEU A 98 -10.10 -14.01 7.80
CA LEU A 98 -9.10 -14.12 6.73
C LEU A 98 -9.07 -12.82 5.94
N LEU A 99 -7.87 -12.28 5.76
CA LEU A 99 -7.60 -11.25 4.76
C LEU A 99 -6.98 -11.90 3.54
N GLU A 100 -7.51 -11.58 2.37
CA GLU A 100 -6.93 -11.95 1.07
C GLU A 100 -6.32 -10.71 0.44
N GLY A 101 -5.14 -10.84 -0.15
CA GLY A 101 -4.46 -9.71 -0.76
C GLY A 101 -3.73 -10.05 -2.05
N THR A 102 -3.51 -9.01 -2.84
CA THR A 102 -2.75 -9.03 -4.08
C THR A 102 -1.76 -7.88 -4.07
N LEU A 103 -0.49 -8.19 -4.31
CA LEU A 103 0.58 -7.22 -4.54
C LEU A 103 0.91 -7.20 -6.03
N ILE A 104 0.94 -6.01 -6.62
CA ILE A 104 1.28 -5.79 -8.03
C ILE A 104 2.58 -5.00 -8.07
N TYR A 105 3.65 -5.62 -8.54
CA TYR A 105 4.97 -5.01 -8.64
C TYR A 105 4.92 -3.78 -9.55
N ASN A 106 5.37 -2.64 -9.02
CA ASN A 106 5.52 -1.42 -9.78
C ASN A 106 6.91 -1.42 -10.42
N GLU A 107 6.95 -1.67 -11.73
CA GLU A 107 8.18 -1.52 -12.48
C GLU A 107 8.61 -0.06 -12.48
N GLU A 108 9.92 0.18 -12.31
CA GLU A 108 10.48 1.49 -12.57
C GLU A 108 10.18 1.86 -14.02
N GLN A 109 9.33 2.87 -14.19
CA GLN A 109 9.11 3.46 -15.49
C GLN A 109 10.40 4.21 -15.86
N PRO A 110 10.97 3.99 -17.07
CA PRO A 110 12.07 4.79 -17.54
C PRO A 110 11.70 6.28 -17.44
N PRO A 111 12.65 7.15 -17.07
CA PRO A 111 12.38 8.58 -16.99
C PRO A 111 11.75 9.03 -18.31
N ALA A 112 10.66 9.81 -18.19
CA ALA A 112 9.97 10.33 -19.37
C ALA A 112 11.00 11.04 -20.25
N PRO A 113 10.94 10.86 -21.59
CA PRO A 113 11.80 11.60 -22.50
C PRO A 113 11.74 13.10 -22.17
N ALA A 114 12.90 13.78 -22.24
CA ALA A 114 12.95 15.21 -21.99
C ALA A 114 11.88 15.93 -22.84
N ALA A 115 11.10 16.79 -22.19
CA ALA A 115 10.06 17.54 -22.87
C ALA A 115 10.67 18.30 -24.05
N GLN A 116 10.16 18.05 -25.25
CA GLN A 116 10.66 18.69 -26.47
C GLN A 116 10.29 20.19 -26.54
N GLN A 117 9.38 20.64 -25.67
CA GLN A 117 8.94 22.02 -25.61
C GLN A 117 9.44 22.68 -24.32
N PRO A 118 9.92 23.94 -24.39
CA PRO A 118 10.24 24.70 -23.19
C PRO A 118 9.00 24.81 -22.32
N ALA A 119 9.16 24.60 -21.01
CA ALA A 119 8.08 24.76 -20.06
C ALA A 119 7.43 26.13 -20.25
N PRO A 120 6.09 26.22 -20.36
CA PRO A 120 5.43 27.51 -20.46
C PRO A 120 5.81 28.35 -19.24
N LYS A 121 6.12 29.63 -19.46
CA LYS A 121 6.36 30.54 -18.35
C LYS A 121 5.09 30.59 -17.49
N PHE A 122 5.25 30.28 -16.21
CA PHE A 122 4.17 30.43 -15.24
C PHE A 122 3.66 31.88 -15.27
N ASP A 123 2.36 32.04 -15.48
CA ASP A 123 1.69 33.33 -15.53
C ASP A 123 0.59 33.38 -14.45
N PRO A 124 0.84 34.04 -13.30
CA PRO A 124 -0.12 34.09 -12.20
C PRO A 124 -1.40 34.85 -12.58
N SER A 125 -1.40 35.66 -13.64
CA SER A 125 -2.59 36.40 -14.08
C SER A 125 -3.66 35.50 -14.72
N LYS A 126 -3.27 34.31 -15.18
CA LYS A 126 -4.18 33.29 -15.72
C LYS A 126 -4.81 32.41 -14.65
N LEU A 127 -4.42 32.59 -13.38
CA LEU A 127 -5.05 31.86 -12.29
C LEU A 127 -6.50 32.34 -12.09
N PRO A 128 -7.44 31.43 -11.82
CA PRO A 128 -8.80 31.82 -11.46
C PRO A 128 -8.78 32.72 -10.23
N LYS A 129 -9.47 33.86 -10.31
CA LYS A 129 -9.60 34.77 -9.17
C LYS A 129 -10.43 34.09 -8.09
N LEU A 130 -9.93 34.11 -6.85
CA LEU A 130 -10.68 33.61 -5.70
C LEU A 130 -12.00 34.38 -5.58
N PRO A 131 -13.12 33.69 -5.28
CA PRO A 131 -14.39 34.37 -5.04
C PRO A 131 -14.24 35.32 -3.86
N LYS A 132 -14.82 36.53 -3.96
CA LYS A 132 -14.85 37.48 -2.84
C LYS A 132 -15.65 36.85 -1.70
N ARG A 133 -15.01 36.58 -0.56
CA ARG A 133 -15.72 36.23 0.68
C ARG A 133 -16.52 37.46 1.12
N SER A 134 -17.84 37.35 1.10
CA SER A 134 -18.73 38.28 1.78
C SER A 134 -18.43 38.23 3.28
N ARG A 135 -18.18 39.38 3.91
CA ARG A 135 -18.08 39.51 5.37
C ARG A 135 -19.47 39.53 5.98
#